data_AF-A0A1Y1LY32-F1
#
_entry.id   AF-A0A1Y1LY32-F1
#
_cell.length_a   1.000
_cell.length_b   1.000
_cell.length_c   1.000
_cell.angle_alpha   90.00
_cell.angle_beta   90.00
_cell.angle_gamma   90.00
#
_symmetry.space_group_name_H-M   'P 1'
#
loop_
_entity.id
_entity.type
_entity.pdbx_description
1 polymer ?
#
loop_
_entity_poly.entity_id
_entity_poly.type
_entity_poly.pdbx_seq_one_letter_code
_entity_poly.pdbx_strand_id
1 'polypeptide(L)'
;MKLRGFNMKINATRMTTPIEEKLDQKLKVRTGMVTVSDGKSRPIPVQLHLSMEVLRLQKEEIVPPDPKPINGKERMVQIRRHKVGGLGLSIKGGAEHKLPILISRIYKNQAAHLTKELFVGDAIIKVNGEYITACPHDDAVNILRNAGDLVVLTVKHYPAATPFLQKQEENENQQADSNSDEKDASEESLRLITNSSSSRPSSICSEFDQEPVTRWVDIVTLPLMMAYVTRYIFGTDKLRPNAFEVRGLNGLSTGIIHCDDSAVLSQWLKYISDNIIGLTHLQMKLYNRNFSVSDRIEYMGWVNEGVINNNQPWQNYKPRFLALKGADLMLFDSPPLNVMDWDKCPLIFKVYQTMFRVVKESENVDERQHCFLVQTSGQESRYLSVETRQELLRIENAWHCSVCTAVMKLGSKTFTVSYGGKTVGLTLDWNLGFSLHEAESKIPVWQYKFSQLRGSSDDGKSKLKLHFQDIETRAIETKELECSILQSLLFCMHAFLTAKVASVDPTFLCSTMP
;
A
#
# COMPACT_ATOMS: atom_id res chain seq x y z
N MET A 1 -2.11 32.13 50.35
CA MET A 1 -1.26 30.98 49.95
C MET A 1 -1.43 30.77 48.46
N LYS A 2 -0.41 31.05 47.65
CA LYS A 2 -0.46 30.99 46.17
C LYS A 2 -0.36 29.53 45.71
N LEU A 3 -1.36 29.05 44.98
CA LEU A 3 -1.31 27.77 44.26
C LEU A 3 -0.26 27.85 43.14
N ARG A 4 0.81 27.07 43.30
CA ARG A 4 1.83 26.85 42.26
C ARG A 4 1.23 25.89 41.22
N GLY A 5 0.87 26.42 40.06
CA GLY A 5 0.60 25.60 38.88
C GLY A 5 1.88 24.86 38.46
N PHE A 6 1.80 23.54 38.39
CA PHE A 6 2.81 22.70 37.74
C PHE A 6 2.79 23.01 36.24
N ASN A 7 3.64 23.96 35.85
CA ASN A 7 3.89 24.25 34.45
C ASN A 7 4.91 23.21 33.96
N MET A 8 4.41 22.12 33.36
CA MET A 8 5.27 21.17 32.66
C MET A 8 5.78 21.87 31.39
N LYS A 9 6.92 22.57 31.51
CA LYS A 9 7.65 23.08 30.36
C LYS A 9 8.15 21.87 29.57
N ILE A 10 7.39 21.47 28.56
CA ILE A 10 7.89 20.61 27.49
C ILE A 10 8.93 21.46 26.76
N ASN A 11 10.21 21.20 27.05
CA ASN A 11 11.32 21.77 26.32
C ASN A 11 11.17 21.35 24.85
N ALA A 12 11.04 22.34 23.95
CA ALA A 12 11.01 22.17 22.51
C ALA A 12 12.41 21.85 21.95
N THR A 13 13.07 20.83 22.49
CA THR A 13 14.42 20.44 22.13
C THR A 13 14.38 19.02 21.56
N ARG A 14 14.34 18.91 20.22
CA ARG A 14 14.32 17.66 19.41
C ARG A 14 13.16 16.70 19.73
N MET A 15 12.09 16.78 18.94
CA MET A 15 10.92 15.89 19.12
C MET A 15 10.98 14.61 18.26
N THR A 16 12.00 14.42 17.41
CA THR A 16 12.23 13.11 16.78
C THR A 16 12.91 12.16 17.74
N THR A 17 12.15 11.23 18.29
CA THR A 17 12.68 10.06 18.98
C THR A 17 13.26 9.06 17.97
N PRO A 18 14.23 8.22 18.35
CA PRO A 18 14.65 7.09 17.52
C PRO A 18 13.45 6.24 17.10
N ILE A 19 13.52 5.62 15.91
CA ILE A 19 12.47 4.71 15.45
C ILE A 19 12.56 3.42 16.29
N GLU A 20 11.51 3.14 17.05
CA GLU A 20 11.37 1.89 17.79
C GLU A 20 10.82 0.80 16.86
N GLU A 21 11.51 -0.33 16.74
CA GLU A 21 11.02 -1.52 16.03
C GLU A 21 10.59 -2.58 17.06
N LYS A 22 9.32 -3.00 16.99
CA LYS A 22 8.74 -4.06 17.83
C LYS A 22 8.22 -5.18 16.92
N LEU A 23 8.21 -6.40 17.45
CA LEU A 23 7.63 -7.54 16.78
C LEU A 23 6.23 -7.78 17.35
N ASP A 24 5.20 -7.49 16.56
CA ASP A 24 3.80 -7.76 16.92
C ASP A 24 3.30 -8.94 16.09
N GLN A 25 2.91 -10.05 16.73
CA GLN A 25 2.47 -11.28 16.05
C GLN A 25 3.42 -11.76 14.93
N LYS A 26 4.74 -11.68 15.16
CA LYS A 26 5.82 -11.99 14.18
C LYS A 26 5.96 -11.00 13.01
N LEU A 27 5.21 -9.90 12.99
CA LEU A 27 5.32 -8.82 12.01
C LEU A 27 6.05 -7.63 12.62
N LYS A 28 6.89 -6.97 11.80
CA LYS A 28 7.65 -5.80 12.24
C LYS A 28 6.75 -4.57 12.25
N VAL A 29 6.62 -3.95 13.41
CA VAL A 29 5.91 -2.68 13.61
C VAL A 29 6.92 -1.63 14.06
N ARG A 30 6.85 -0.44 13.46
CA ARG A 30 7.76 0.66 13.76
C ARG A 30 7.02 1.89 14.23
N THR A 31 7.48 2.49 15.31
CA THR A 31 6.86 3.69 15.88
C THR A 31 7.89 4.78 16.14
N GLY A 32 7.51 6.04 15.95
CA GLY A 32 8.36 7.18 16.32
C GLY A 32 7.61 8.49 16.27
N MET A 33 8.07 9.47 17.06
CA MET A 33 7.45 10.80 17.09
C MET A 33 7.93 11.64 15.91
N VAL A 34 6.97 12.31 15.25
CA VAL A 34 7.20 13.24 14.14
C VAL A 34 6.29 14.44 14.30
N THR A 35 6.48 15.48 13.49
CA THR A 35 5.49 16.56 13.40
C THR A 35 4.82 16.54 12.03
N VAL A 36 3.52 16.84 12.00
CA VAL A 36 2.72 16.80 10.76
C VAL A 36 2.02 18.14 10.56
N SER A 37 2.01 18.64 9.33
CA SER A 37 1.22 19.82 8.94
C SER A 37 0.43 19.57 7.65
N ASP A 38 -0.64 20.33 7.46
CA ASP A 38 -1.43 20.39 6.23
C ASP A 38 -0.85 21.38 5.19
N GLY A 39 0.35 21.93 5.47
CA GLY A 39 0.99 22.98 4.68
C GLY A 39 0.49 24.41 4.96
N LYS A 40 -0.53 24.60 5.80
CA LYS A 40 -1.11 25.90 6.16
C LYS A 40 -1.03 26.18 7.66
N SER A 41 -1.26 25.16 8.48
CA SER A 41 -1.24 25.22 9.94
C SER A 41 0.16 24.97 10.50
N ARG A 42 0.33 25.33 11.78
CA ARG A 42 1.55 24.95 12.52
C ARG A 42 1.64 23.42 12.60
N PRO A 43 2.84 22.83 12.44
CA PRO A 43 3.03 21.40 12.62
C PRO A 43 2.62 20.94 14.02
N ILE A 44 1.91 19.82 14.08
CA ILE A 44 1.48 19.17 15.32
C ILE A 44 2.29 17.90 15.59
N PRO A 45 2.69 17.64 16.84
CA PRO A 45 3.38 16.40 17.18
C PRO A 45 2.40 15.22 17.11
N VAL A 46 2.82 14.15 16.44
CA VAL A 46 2.07 12.89 16.29
C VAL A 46 3.03 11.71 16.33
N GLN A 47 2.53 10.54 16.71
CA GLN A 47 3.26 9.29 16.56
C GLN A 47 2.99 8.71 15.17
N LEU A 48 4.06 8.47 14.42
CA LEU A 48 4.02 7.70 13.20
C LEU A 48 4.08 6.23 13.56
N HIS A 49 3.08 5.46 13.15
CA HIS A 49 2.99 4.03 13.38
C HIS A 49 2.94 3.30 12.04
N LEU A 50 3.99 2.56 11.72
CA LEU A 50 4.15 1.83 10.47
C LEU A 50 4.05 0.33 10.71
N SER A 51 3.02 -0.28 10.14
CA SER A 51 2.92 -1.74 9.96
C SER A 51 3.31 -2.13 8.54
N MET A 52 3.31 -3.42 8.22
CA MET A 52 3.62 -3.88 6.85
C MET A 52 2.64 -3.33 5.80
N GLU A 53 1.36 -3.22 6.13
CA GLU A 53 0.30 -2.88 5.16
C GLU A 53 -0.24 -1.46 5.31
N VAL A 54 -0.06 -0.85 6.47
CA VAL A 54 -0.74 0.40 6.86
C VAL A 54 0.21 1.33 7.60
N LEU A 55 0.15 2.61 7.23
CA LEU A 55 0.76 3.73 7.94
C LEU A 55 -0.33 4.50 8.70
N ARG A 56 -0.14 4.69 10.00
CA ARG A 56 -1.05 5.43 10.87
C ARG A 56 -0.36 6.66 11.45
N LEU A 57 -1.09 7.75 11.52
CA LEU A 57 -0.74 8.90 12.36
C LEU A 57 -1.60 8.83 13.60
N GLN A 58 -0.96 8.87 14.78
CA GLN A 58 -1.62 8.72 16.06
C GLN A 58 -1.38 9.96 16.91
N LYS A 59 -2.44 10.46 17.56
CA LYS A 59 -2.35 11.55 18.53
C LYS A 59 -2.67 11.01 19.91
N GLU A 60 -1.95 11.49 20.92
CA GLU A 60 -2.25 11.17 22.31
C GLU A 60 -3.47 11.98 22.74
N GLU A 61 -4.54 11.29 23.13
CA GLU A 61 -5.74 11.91 23.67
C GLU A 61 -6.03 11.35 25.06
N ILE A 62 -6.39 12.26 25.97
CA ILE A 62 -6.93 11.91 27.28
C ILE A 62 -8.34 11.41 27.06
N VAL A 63 -8.54 10.11 27.23
CA VAL A 63 -9.86 9.51 27.12
C VAL A 63 -10.39 9.29 28.54
N PRO A 64 -11.64 9.69 28.83
CA PRO A 64 -12.22 9.43 30.14
C PRO A 64 -12.14 7.92 30.42
N PRO A 65 -11.81 7.50 31.65
CA PRO A 65 -11.78 6.08 31.98
C PRO A 65 -13.13 5.46 31.61
N ASP A 66 -13.09 4.27 31.00
CA ASP A 66 -14.33 3.51 30.75
C ASP A 66 -15.13 3.44 32.07
N PRO A 67 -16.45 3.69 32.04
CA PRO A 67 -17.24 3.69 33.26
C PRO A 67 -17.09 2.34 33.94
N LYS A 68 -16.48 2.31 35.12
CA LYS A 68 -16.48 1.09 35.94
C LYS A 68 -17.88 0.92 36.54
N PRO A 69 -18.40 -0.31 36.68
CA PRO A 69 -19.66 -0.53 37.36
C PRO A 69 -19.59 0.03 38.79
N ILE A 70 -20.55 0.88 39.14
CA ILE A 70 -20.69 1.38 40.51
C ILE A 70 -21.17 0.20 41.37
N ASN A 71 -20.30 -0.31 42.24
CA ASN A 71 -20.60 -1.47 43.07
C ASN A 71 -21.77 -1.17 44.02
N GLY A 72 -22.76 -2.06 44.04
CA GLY A 72 -23.83 -2.08 45.04
C GLY A 72 -25.00 -1.09 44.84
N LYS A 73 -24.93 -0.14 43.91
CA LYS A 73 -26.05 0.76 43.57
C LYS A 73 -26.84 0.26 42.37
N GLU A 74 -28.15 0.41 42.42
CA GLU A 74 -29.03 0.18 41.27
C GLU A 74 -28.84 1.30 40.24
N ARG A 75 -28.74 0.94 38.97
CA ARG A 75 -28.66 1.89 37.85
C ARG A 75 -29.67 1.53 36.77
N MET A 76 -30.23 2.55 36.14
CA MET A 76 -31.17 2.38 35.03
C MET A 76 -30.42 2.51 33.71
N VAL A 77 -30.59 1.53 32.83
CA VAL A 77 -30.00 1.50 31.49
C VAL A 77 -31.09 1.37 30.46
N GLN A 78 -31.08 2.22 29.45
CA GLN A 78 -32.05 2.22 28.38
C GLN A 78 -31.44 1.62 27.11
N ILE A 79 -32.02 0.53 26.62
CA ILE A 79 -31.56 -0.18 25.43
C ILE A 79 -32.63 -0.06 24.35
N ARG A 80 -32.22 0.31 23.14
CA ARG A 80 -33.09 0.25 21.96
C ARG A 80 -32.78 -1.01 21.16
N ARG A 81 -33.76 -1.89 21.02
CA ARG A 81 -33.65 -3.16 20.31
C ARG A 81 -33.27 -2.93 18.84
N HIS A 82 -32.34 -3.72 18.33
CA HIS A 82 -32.01 -3.74 16.90
C HIS A 82 -32.94 -4.69 16.15
N LYS A 83 -33.37 -4.30 14.94
CA LYS A 83 -34.25 -5.10 14.06
C LYS A 83 -33.66 -6.47 13.69
N VAL A 84 -32.33 -6.57 13.71
CA VAL A 84 -31.57 -7.81 13.49
C VAL A 84 -30.68 -8.02 14.73
N GLY A 85 -30.90 -9.10 15.48
CA GLY A 85 -30.07 -9.48 16.65
C GLY A 85 -30.68 -9.23 18.05
N GLY A 86 -31.77 -8.48 18.18
CA GLY A 86 -32.44 -8.30 19.48
C GLY A 86 -31.69 -7.38 20.44
N LEU A 87 -31.61 -7.74 21.73
CA LEU A 87 -30.94 -6.95 22.77
C LEU A 87 -29.42 -7.21 22.87
N GLY A 88 -28.94 -8.36 22.39
CA GLY A 88 -27.51 -8.70 22.43
C GLY A 88 -26.97 -9.02 23.83
N LEU A 89 -27.79 -9.64 24.69
CA LEU A 89 -27.43 -10.10 26.03
C LEU A 89 -27.70 -11.60 26.17
N SER A 90 -26.85 -12.30 26.92
CA SER A 90 -27.16 -13.60 27.51
C SER A 90 -27.38 -13.42 29.01
N ILE A 91 -28.37 -14.13 29.54
CA ILE A 91 -28.67 -14.15 30.97
C ILE A 91 -28.50 -15.57 31.54
N LYS A 92 -28.14 -15.67 32.81
CA LYS A 92 -28.12 -16.92 33.60
C LYS A 92 -28.78 -16.65 34.96
N GLY A 93 -29.12 -17.71 35.70
CA GLY A 93 -29.81 -17.61 36.98
C GLY A 93 -31.33 -17.57 36.82
N GLY A 94 -32.03 -17.50 37.96
CA GLY A 94 -33.47 -17.71 38.06
C GLY A 94 -33.86 -18.11 39.47
N ALA A 95 -35.11 -17.83 39.86
CA ALA A 95 -35.62 -18.16 41.19
C ALA A 95 -35.53 -19.66 41.52
N GLU A 96 -35.65 -20.53 40.50
CA GLU A 96 -35.52 -21.99 40.60
C GLU A 96 -34.13 -22.44 41.05
N HIS A 97 -33.09 -21.63 40.78
CA HIS A 97 -31.72 -21.89 41.19
C HIS A 97 -31.30 -21.07 42.40
N LYS A 98 -32.22 -20.30 43.01
CA LYS A 98 -31.95 -19.35 44.10
C LYS A 98 -30.86 -18.32 43.73
N LEU A 99 -30.75 -17.99 42.44
CA LEU A 99 -29.78 -17.04 41.90
C LEU A 99 -30.53 -15.88 41.22
N PRO A 100 -30.03 -14.63 41.35
CA PRO A 100 -30.62 -13.52 40.60
C PRO A 100 -30.40 -13.71 39.10
N ILE A 101 -31.24 -13.06 38.28
CA ILE A 101 -31.06 -13.01 36.82
C ILE A 101 -29.84 -12.17 36.51
N LEU A 102 -28.74 -12.80 36.11
CA LEU A 102 -27.43 -12.18 35.86
C LEU A 102 -27.13 -12.11 34.36
N ILE A 103 -26.53 -11.01 33.92
CA ILE A 103 -25.97 -10.89 32.57
C ILE A 103 -24.69 -11.74 32.52
N SER A 104 -24.74 -12.82 31.75
CA SER A 104 -23.62 -13.74 31.56
C SER A 104 -22.73 -13.34 30.38
N ARG A 105 -23.29 -12.74 29.33
CA ARG A 105 -22.55 -12.31 28.13
C ARG A 105 -23.18 -11.07 27.51
N ILE A 106 -22.34 -10.21 26.94
CA ILE A 106 -22.75 -9.06 26.11
C ILE A 106 -22.12 -9.23 24.73
N TYR A 107 -22.94 -9.33 23.69
CA TYR A 107 -22.44 -9.56 22.33
C TYR A 107 -21.92 -8.27 21.70
N LYS A 108 -20.67 -8.29 21.21
CA LYS A 108 -20.02 -7.15 20.55
C LYS A 108 -20.87 -6.61 19.38
N ASN A 109 -20.89 -5.29 19.23
CA ASN A 109 -21.61 -4.56 18.19
C ASN A 109 -23.16 -4.73 18.19
N GLN A 110 -23.74 -5.30 19.25
CA GLN A 110 -25.20 -5.38 19.42
C GLN A 110 -25.74 -4.28 20.36
N ALA A 111 -27.06 -4.15 20.43
CA ALA A 111 -27.76 -3.08 21.14
C ALA A 111 -27.24 -2.84 22.56
N ALA A 112 -27.09 -3.89 23.38
CA ALA A 112 -26.55 -3.76 24.73
C ALA A 112 -25.08 -3.32 24.79
N HIS A 113 -24.21 -3.84 23.90
CA HIS A 113 -22.80 -3.45 23.86
C HIS A 113 -22.61 -1.97 23.50
N LEU A 114 -23.46 -1.46 22.60
CA LEU A 114 -23.40 -0.07 22.17
C LEU A 114 -23.80 0.93 23.28
N THR A 115 -24.58 0.50 24.27
CA THR A 115 -24.91 1.36 25.42
C THR A 115 -23.69 1.66 26.30
N LYS A 116 -22.72 0.75 26.39
CA LYS A 116 -21.57 0.81 27.31
C LYS A 116 -21.91 1.00 28.79
N GLU A 117 -23.18 0.78 29.17
CA GLU A 117 -23.70 0.98 30.52
C GLU A 117 -24.00 -0.35 31.23
N LEU A 118 -23.86 -1.48 30.53
CA LEU A 118 -24.04 -2.85 31.03
C LEU A 118 -22.72 -3.60 31.07
N PHE A 119 -22.57 -4.46 32.07
CA PHE A 119 -21.39 -5.27 32.33
C PHE A 119 -21.78 -6.72 32.62
N VAL A 120 -20.92 -7.65 32.25
CA VAL A 120 -21.06 -9.05 32.69
C VAL A 120 -21.01 -9.10 34.22
N GLY A 121 -21.93 -9.84 34.83
CA GLY A 121 -22.11 -9.90 36.29
C GLY A 121 -23.12 -8.90 36.86
N ASP A 122 -23.79 -8.11 36.02
CA ASP A 122 -24.95 -7.34 36.45
C ASP A 122 -26.17 -8.21 36.71
N ALA A 123 -26.84 -8.03 37.84
CA ALA A 123 -28.15 -8.58 38.07
C ALA A 123 -29.24 -7.64 37.55
N ILE A 124 -30.15 -8.17 36.75
CA ILE A 124 -31.34 -7.45 36.29
C ILE A 124 -32.41 -7.54 37.38
N ILE A 125 -32.74 -6.38 37.94
CA ILE A 125 -33.73 -6.23 39.01
C ILE A 125 -35.10 -5.94 38.42
N LYS A 126 -35.15 -5.00 37.45
CA LYS A 126 -36.38 -4.63 36.76
C LYS A 126 -36.23 -4.59 35.25
N VAL A 127 -37.32 -4.86 34.55
CA VAL A 127 -37.49 -4.64 33.11
C VAL A 127 -38.72 -3.77 32.92
N ASN A 128 -38.56 -2.60 32.31
CA ASN A 128 -39.65 -1.62 32.07
C ASN A 128 -40.44 -1.24 33.34
N GLY A 129 -39.80 -1.28 34.51
CA GLY A 129 -40.42 -0.98 35.81
C GLY A 129 -40.97 -2.20 36.55
N GLU A 130 -41.07 -3.36 35.92
CA GLU A 130 -41.52 -4.61 36.55
C GLU A 130 -40.35 -5.38 37.17
N TYR A 131 -40.49 -5.81 38.43
CA TYR A 131 -39.47 -6.60 39.12
C TYR A 131 -39.41 -8.02 38.59
N ILE A 132 -38.22 -8.49 38.23
CA ILE A 132 -38.00 -9.86 37.71
C ILE A 132 -37.14 -10.73 38.64
N THR A 133 -36.76 -10.22 39.81
CA THR A 133 -35.85 -10.92 40.75
C THR A 133 -36.43 -12.22 41.33
N ALA A 134 -37.75 -12.39 41.31
CA ALA A 134 -38.45 -13.58 41.79
C ALA A 134 -38.99 -14.46 40.64
N CYS A 135 -38.65 -14.14 39.38
CA CYS A 135 -39.08 -14.90 38.23
C CYS A 135 -38.17 -16.12 37.98
N PRO A 136 -38.72 -17.25 37.52
CA PRO A 136 -37.94 -18.31 36.91
C PRO A 136 -37.14 -17.81 35.70
N HIS A 137 -36.06 -18.52 35.34
CA HIS A 137 -35.23 -18.15 34.18
C HIS A 137 -36.05 -17.95 32.89
N ASP A 138 -36.91 -18.90 32.55
CA ASP A 138 -37.71 -18.87 31.32
C ASP A 138 -38.66 -17.68 31.28
N ASP A 139 -39.24 -17.31 32.43
CA ASP A 139 -40.12 -16.14 32.55
C ASP A 139 -39.34 -14.84 32.37
N ALA A 140 -38.14 -14.74 32.95
CA ALA A 140 -37.26 -13.59 32.74
C ALA A 140 -36.84 -13.43 31.26
N VAL A 141 -36.56 -14.55 30.56
CA VAL A 141 -36.29 -14.55 29.12
C VAL A 141 -37.52 -14.05 28.34
N ASN A 142 -38.71 -14.52 28.69
CA ASN A 142 -39.96 -14.12 28.05
C ASN A 142 -40.25 -12.62 28.25
N ILE A 143 -40.06 -12.10 29.46
CA ILE A 143 -40.22 -10.67 29.77
C ILE A 143 -39.26 -9.83 28.94
N LEU A 144 -37.96 -10.19 28.89
CA LEU A 144 -36.96 -9.47 28.09
C LEU A 144 -37.22 -9.57 26.57
N ARG A 145 -37.81 -10.69 26.10
CA ARG A 145 -38.20 -10.87 24.70
C ARG A 145 -39.39 -9.97 24.33
N ASN A 146 -40.36 -9.84 25.23
CA ASN A 146 -41.62 -9.13 25.00
C ASN A 146 -41.61 -7.66 25.43
N ALA A 147 -40.52 -7.18 26.04
CA ALA A 147 -40.34 -5.80 26.54
C ALA A 147 -40.34 -4.68 25.46
N GLY A 148 -40.67 -5.00 24.21
CA GLY A 148 -40.77 -4.04 23.10
C GLY A 148 -39.42 -3.57 22.54
N ASP A 149 -39.48 -2.47 21.78
CA ASP A 149 -38.33 -1.87 21.10
C ASP A 149 -37.45 -1.02 22.02
N LEU A 150 -38.04 -0.44 23.07
CA LEU A 150 -37.33 0.34 24.07
C LEU A 150 -37.42 -0.39 25.42
N VAL A 151 -36.28 -0.89 25.88
CA VAL A 151 -36.19 -1.69 27.11
C VAL A 151 -35.40 -0.91 28.15
N VAL A 152 -36.02 -0.63 29.29
CA VAL A 152 -35.38 0.03 30.43
C VAL A 152 -35.07 -1.03 31.48
N LEU A 153 -33.79 -1.31 31.69
CA LEU A 153 -33.32 -2.25 32.70
C LEU A 153 -32.90 -1.51 33.96
N THR A 154 -33.36 -1.94 35.13
CA THR A 154 -32.73 -1.57 36.41
C THR A 154 -31.79 -2.68 36.81
N VAL A 155 -30.49 -2.40 36.86
CA VAL A 155 -29.45 -3.39 37.13
C VAL A 155 -28.61 -3.02 38.33
N LYS A 156 -28.05 -4.03 39.00
CA LYS A 156 -27.08 -3.86 40.09
C LYS A 156 -25.88 -4.74 39.83
N HIS A 157 -24.67 -4.19 39.92
CA HIS A 157 -23.46 -4.96 39.67
C HIS A 157 -23.13 -5.87 40.85
N TYR A 158 -22.86 -7.15 40.58
CA TYR A 158 -22.44 -8.15 41.57
C TYR A 158 -21.00 -8.61 41.29
N PRO A 159 -19.98 -7.96 41.90
CA PRO A 159 -18.56 -8.25 41.65
C PRO A 159 -18.16 -9.71 41.92
N ALA A 160 -18.84 -10.36 42.87
CA ALA A 160 -18.58 -11.75 43.22
C ALA A 160 -19.02 -12.75 42.13
N ALA A 161 -19.89 -12.35 41.19
CA ALA A 161 -20.37 -13.22 40.11
C ALA A 161 -19.47 -13.20 38.88
N THR A 162 -18.73 -12.12 38.64
CA THR A 162 -17.90 -11.90 37.45
C THR A 162 -16.83 -12.98 37.21
N PRO A 163 -16.06 -13.43 38.23
CA PRO A 163 -15.02 -14.44 38.03
C PRO A 163 -15.57 -15.82 37.62
N PHE A 164 -16.77 -16.17 38.09
CA PHE A 164 -17.40 -17.45 37.78
C PHE A 164 -18.02 -17.47 36.38
N LEU A 165 -18.53 -16.33 35.92
CA LEU A 165 -19.10 -16.18 34.58
C LEU A 165 -18.00 -16.17 33.51
N GLN A 166 -16.88 -15.47 33.74
CA GLN A 166 -15.75 -15.40 32.80
C GLN A 166 -15.04 -16.74 32.60
N LYS A 167 -14.84 -17.52 33.68
CA LYS A 167 -14.21 -18.85 33.60
C LYS A 167 -15.03 -19.86 32.79
N GLN A 168 -16.35 -19.68 32.70
CA GLN A 168 -17.21 -20.52 31.84
C GLN A 168 -17.21 -20.07 30.38
N GLU A 169 -17.02 -18.79 30.08
CA GLU A 169 -16.89 -18.31 28.70
C GLU A 169 -15.63 -18.83 28.01
N GLU A 170 -14.52 -18.99 28.74
CA GLU A 170 -13.28 -19.58 28.22
C GLU A 170 -13.43 -21.07 27.88
N ASN A 171 -14.28 -21.81 28.61
CA ASN A 171 -14.57 -23.22 28.35
C ASN A 171 -15.59 -23.40 27.19
N GLU A 172 -16.61 -22.54 27.09
CA GLU A 172 -17.61 -22.61 26.00
C GLU A 172 -17.02 -22.21 24.63
N ASN A 173 -16.04 -21.29 24.57
CA ASN A 173 -15.36 -20.92 23.34
C ASN A 173 -14.36 -21.98 22.83
N GLN A 174 -13.94 -22.93 23.68
CA GLN A 174 -13.03 -24.03 23.27
C GLN A 174 -13.78 -25.25 22.71
N GLN A 175 -15.11 -25.36 22.90
CA GLN A 175 -15.93 -26.47 22.40
C GLN A 175 -16.63 -26.19 21.06
N ALA A 176 -16.51 -24.99 20.50
CA ALA A 176 -17.06 -24.65 19.19
C ALA A 176 -16.12 -25.00 18.01
N ASP A 177 -14.88 -25.39 18.28
CA ASP A 177 -13.85 -25.73 17.28
C ASP A 177 -13.15 -27.05 17.64
N SER A 178 -13.86 -28.19 17.67
CA SER A 178 -13.25 -29.53 17.44
C SER A 178 -14.31 -30.64 17.42
N ASN A 179 -14.50 -31.25 16.24
CA ASN A 179 -15.03 -32.59 16.08
C ASN A 179 -13.86 -33.50 15.64
N SER A 180 -13.29 -34.28 16.56
CA SER A 180 -12.67 -35.61 16.32
C SER A 180 -11.99 -36.14 17.59
N ASP A 181 -12.47 -37.31 18.03
CA ASP A 181 -11.77 -38.46 18.64
C ASP A 181 -10.97 -38.35 19.97
N GLU A 182 -11.56 -38.96 21.00
CA GLU A 182 -11.02 -39.99 21.93
C GLU A 182 -9.50 -40.02 22.27
N LYS A 183 -9.14 -39.78 23.55
CA LYS A 183 -8.86 -40.80 24.61
C LYS A 183 -7.92 -40.32 25.75
N ASP A 184 -8.31 -40.77 26.94
CA ASP A 184 -7.54 -41.21 28.13
C ASP A 184 -6.66 -40.27 29.01
N ALA A 185 -7.09 -40.25 30.28
CA ALA A 185 -6.36 -40.45 31.54
C ALA A 185 -5.25 -39.47 31.97
N SER A 186 -5.49 -38.77 33.08
CA SER A 186 -4.90 -39.13 34.39
C SER A 186 -5.25 -38.10 35.48
N GLU A 187 -5.58 -38.62 36.65
CA GLU A 187 -5.60 -37.91 37.93
C GLU A 187 -4.21 -37.37 38.27
N GLU A 188 -4.11 -36.19 38.90
CA GLU A 188 -3.51 -36.08 40.24
C GLU A 188 -3.45 -34.65 40.80
N SER A 189 -3.73 -34.58 42.11
CA SER A 189 -3.01 -33.79 43.09
C SER A 189 -3.36 -32.30 43.29
N LEU A 190 -4.37 -32.13 44.14
CA LEU A 190 -4.36 -31.22 45.29
C LEU A 190 -2.96 -31.07 45.91
N ARG A 191 -2.42 -29.84 46.00
CA ARG A 191 -1.46 -29.44 47.05
C ARG A 191 -1.68 -28.00 47.52
N LEU A 192 -2.18 -27.92 48.75
CA LEU A 192 -1.99 -26.80 49.68
C LEU A 192 -0.51 -26.75 50.13
N ILE A 193 -0.07 -25.56 50.56
CA ILE A 193 0.95 -25.20 51.58
C ILE A 193 1.44 -23.79 51.22
N THR A 194 0.86 -22.74 51.81
CA THR A 194 1.37 -21.99 52.98
C THR A 194 2.83 -21.53 52.83
N ASN A 195 3.04 -20.21 52.79
CA ASN A 195 4.04 -19.58 53.65
C ASN A 195 3.75 -18.08 53.85
N SER A 196 3.84 -17.71 55.12
CA SER A 196 3.61 -16.40 55.73
C SER A 196 4.89 -15.58 55.80
N SER A 197 4.80 -14.26 55.57
CA SER A 197 5.54 -13.28 56.37
C SER A 197 4.95 -11.86 56.25
N SER A 198 4.35 -11.44 57.36
CA SER A 198 4.13 -10.10 57.91
C SER A 198 4.51 -8.83 57.11
N SER A 199 3.52 -7.95 56.91
CA SER A 199 3.61 -6.50 57.12
C SER A 199 2.20 -5.92 57.37
N ARG A 200 2.11 -5.02 58.35
CA ARG A 200 0.91 -4.47 59.02
C ARG A 200 -0.10 -3.71 58.11
N PRO A 201 -1.34 -3.47 58.58
CA PRO A 201 -2.44 -2.97 57.77
C PRO A 201 -2.43 -1.44 57.66
N SER A 202 -2.64 -0.92 56.45
CA SER A 202 -2.78 0.52 56.19
C SER A 202 -4.17 0.83 55.63
N SER A 203 -4.92 1.57 56.45
CA SER A 203 -6.05 2.47 56.16
C SER A 203 -6.86 2.30 54.87
N ILE A 204 -8.16 2.05 55.10
CA ILE A 204 -9.27 2.55 54.29
C ILE A 204 -9.17 4.07 54.22
N CYS A 205 -8.86 4.62 53.04
CA CYS A 205 -9.30 5.94 52.53
C CYS A 205 -8.45 6.37 51.31
N SER A 206 -8.95 6.11 50.09
CA SER A 206 -8.73 6.96 48.89
C SER A 206 -9.46 6.37 47.67
N GLU A 207 -10.80 6.27 47.75
CA GLU A 207 -11.59 6.25 46.51
C GLU A 207 -11.81 7.70 46.08
N PHE A 208 -11.61 8.00 44.80
CA PHE A 208 -11.58 9.31 44.13
C PHE A 208 -10.20 9.97 43.96
N ASP A 209 -9.32 9.28 43.22
CA ASP A 209 -8.41 9.93 42.25
C ASP A 209 -8.08 8.89 41.16
N GLN A 210 -8.88 8.86 40.09
CA GLN A 210 -8.52 8.09 38.89
C GLN A 210 -7.87 9.05 37.90
N GLU A 211 -6.56 8.89 37.71
CA GLU A 211 -5.82 9.68 36.73
C GLU A 211 -6.35 9.40 35.31
N PRO A 212 -6.46 10.44 34.45
CA PRO A 212 -6.84 10.29 33.06
C PRO A 212 -5.92 9.30 32.33
N VAL A 213 -6.50 8.31 31.65
CA VAL A 213 -5.73 7.37 30.82
C VAL A 213 -5.45 8.03 29.47
N THR A 214 -4.16 8.20 29.13
CA THR A 214 -3.77 8.62 27.79
C THR A 214 -3.75 7.42 26.86
N ARG A 215 -4.38 7.55 25.68
CA ARG A 215 -4.29 6.53 24.63
C ARG A 215 -3.97 7.16 23.28
N TRP A 216 -3.27 6.40 22.45
CA TRP A 216 -3.04 6.75 21.06
C TRP A 216 -4.32 6.54 20.25
N VAL A 217 -4.77 7.60 19.59
CA VAL A 217 -5.93 7.57 18.70
C VAL A 217 -5.48 7.83 17.27
N ASP A 218 -5.89 6.97 16.35
CA ASP A 218 -5.60 7.10 14.92
C ASP A 218 -6.33 8.32 14.35
N ILE A 219 -5.58 9.32 13.89
CA ILE A 219 -6.11 10.48 13.17
C ILE A 219 -6.09 10.29 11.66
N VAL A 220 -5.13 9.50 11.16
CA VAL A 220 -5.01 9.12 9.74
C VAL A 220 -4.62 7.65 9.68
N THR A 221 -5.29 6.89 8.81
CA THR A 221 -4.94 5.50 8.49
C THR A 221 -4.82 5.38 6.98
N LEU A 222 -3.61 5.06 6.49
CA LEU A 222 -3.28 5.03 5.07
C LEU A 222 -2.80 3.63 4.66
N PRO A 223 -3.55 2.91 3.81
CA PRO A 223 -3.09 1.66 3.21
C PRO A 223 -1.90 1.90 2.27
N LEU A 224 -0.86 1.11 2.42
CA LEU A 224 0.40 1.23 1.67
C LEU A 224 0.38 0.52 0.32
N MET A 225 -0.62 -0.32 0.06
CA MET A 225 -0.78 -1.01 -1.23
C MET A 225 -0.83 0.02 -2.36
N MET A 226 0.16 -0.01 -3.27
CA MET A 226 0.32 0.93 -4.38
C MET A 226 0.23 2.41 -3.96
N ALA A 227 0.59 2.73 -2.72
CA ALA A 227 0.84 4.10 -2.28
C ALA A 227 2.14 4.63 -2.90
N TYR A 228 2.44 5.90 -2.68
CA TYR A 228 3.76 6.44 -2.99
C TYR A 228 4.18 7.47 -1.96
N VAL A 229 5.49 7.61 -1.83
CA VAL A 229 6.13 8.66 -1.04
C VAL A 229 6.52 9.78 -1.98
N THR A 230 6.43 11.03 -1.53
CA THR A 230 7.03 12.14 -2.26
C THR A 230 7.67 13.16 -1.34
N ARG A 231 8.86 13.61 -1.71
CA ARG A 231 9.56 14.70 -1.04
C ARG A 231 9.32 16.05 -1.71
N TYR A 232 8.80 16.05 -2.92
CA TYR A 232 8.56 17.27 -3.70
C TYR A 232 7.22 17.90 -3.34
N ILE A 233 7.19 19.24 -3.31
CA ILE A 233 5.93 19.97 -3.17
C ILE A 233 5.02 19.57 -4.33
N PHE A 234 3.77 19.22 -4.00
CA PHE A 234 2.84 18.69 -4.98
C PHE A 234 2.61 19.70 -6.10
N GLY A 235 2.75 19.25 -7.35
CA GLY A 235 2.59 20.11 -8.51
C GLY A 235 3.86 20.85 -8.95
N THR A 236 4.99 20.73 -8.23
CA THR A 236 6.22 21.49 -8.50
C THR A 236 7.47 20.61 -8.55
N ASP A 237 8.60 21.24 -8.84
CA ASP A 237 9.98 20.72 -8.84
C ASP A 237 10.72 20.95 -7.50
N LYS A 238 10.17 21.80 -6.63
CA LYS A 238 10.77 22.14 -5.33
C LYS A 238 10.76 20.98 -4.33
N LEU A 239 11.96 20.63 -3.84
CA LEU A 239 12.14 19.62 -2.79
C LEU A 239 11.80 20.18 -1.41
N ARG A 240 11.11 19.40 -0.57
CA ARG A 240 10.95 19.72 0.85
C ARG A 240 12.18 19.28 1.63
N PRO A 241 12.89 20.19 2.32
CA PRO A 241 13.98 19.81 3.19
C PRO A 241 13.43 19.09 4.41
N ASN A 242 14.01 17.93 4.74
CA ASN A 242 13.68 17.14 5.93
C ASN A 242 12.20 16.79 6.13
N ALA A 243 11.42 16.75 5.04
CA ALA A 243 10.01 16.43 5.09
C ALA A 243 9.59 15.59 3.89
N PHE A 244 8.52 14.84 4.07
CA PHE A 244 7.93 13.99 3.05
C PHE A 244 6.42 13.87 3.25
N GLU A 245 5.75 13.36 2.23
CA GLU A 245 4.31 13.10 2.24
C GLU A 245 4.10 11.68 1.70
N VAL A 246 3.19 10.92 2.31
CA VAL A 246 2.77 9.61 1.80
C VAL A 246 1.35 9.73 1.30
N ARG A 247 1.12 9.27 0.06
CA ARG A 247 -0.18 9.32 -0.60
C ARG A 247 -0.66 7.93 -0.97
N GLY A 248 -1.89 7.63 -0.59
CA GLY A 248 -2.57 6.38 -0.89
C GLY A 248 -3.37 6.45 -2.19
N LEU A 249 -3.90 5.30 -2.59
CA LEU A 249 -4.65 5.11 -3.84
C LEU A 249 -5.84 6.06 -4.03
N ASN A 250 -6.54 6.39 -2.95
CA ASN A 250 -7.79 7.16 -3.01
C ASN A 250 -7.57 8.68 -2.86
N GLY A 251 -6.34 9.16 -3.09
CA GLY A 251 -5.97 10.56 -2.81
C GLY A 251 -5.82 10.88 -1.32
N LEU A 252 -5.95 9.88 -0.44
CA LEU A 252 -5.64 10.01 0.99
C LEU A 252 -4.17 10.42 1.16
N SER A 253 -3.93 11.40 2.02
CA SER A 253 -2.58 11.92 2.31
C SER A 253 -2.34 11.90 3.81
N THR A 254 -1.10 11.64 4.21
CA THR A 254 -0.65 11.85 5.60
C THR A 254 -0.55 13.32 5.99
N GLY A 255 -0.67 14.25 5.03
CA GLY A 255 -0.10 15.57 5.18
C GLY A 255 1.42 15.52 5.15
N ILE A 256 2.05 16.67 5.38
CA ILE A 256 3.50 16.82 5.32
C ILE A 256 4.07 16.37 6.67
N ILE A 257 4.81 15.28 6.66
CA ILE A 257 5.57 14.75 7.81
C ILE A 257 6.94 15.43 7.82
N HIS A 258 7.26 16.10 8.91
CA HIS A 258 8.55 16.76 9.13
C HIS A 258 9.37 15.97 10.15
N CYS A 259 10.65 15.80 9.85
CA CYS A 259 11.63 15.14 10.71
C CYS A 259 12.75 16.13 11.05
N ASP A 260 13.13 16.24 12.32
CA ASP A 260 14.23 17.13 12.73
C ASP A 260 15.60 16.55 12.38
N ASP A 261 15.69 15.23 12.21
CA ASP A 261 16.92 14.48 11.90
C ASP A 261 16.84 13.83 10.51
N SER A 262 17.83 14.13 9.66
CA SER A 262 17.96 13.60 8.30
C SER A 262 18.21 12.07 8.28
N ALA A 263 18.85 11.51 9.30
CA ALA A 263 19.03 10.07 9.43
C ALA A 263 17.69 9.37 9.69
N VAL A 264 16.88 9.92 10.60
CA VAL A 264 15.53 9.43 10.92
C VAL A 264 14.60 9.56 9.70
N LEU A 265 14.67 10.70 9.00
CA LEU A 265 13.97 10.88 7.72
C LEU A 265 14.31 9.77 6.73
N SER A 266 15.60 9.57 6.47
CA SER A 266 16.09 8.57 5.51
C SER A 266 15.63 7.16 5.88
N GLN A 267 15.60 6.85 7.17
CA GLN A 267 15.16 5.57 7.68
C GLN A 267 13.64 5.38 7.52
N TRP A 268 12.83 6.40 7.80
CA TRP A 268 11.38 6.37 7.52
C TRP A 268 11.08 6.20 6.04
N LEU A 269 11.72 6.99 5.18
CA LEU A 269 11.58 6.90 3.73
C LEU A 269 11.90 5.48 3.25
N LYS A 270 12.99 4.90 3.74
CA LYS A 270 13.38 3.52 3.41
C LYS A 270 12.30 2.52 3.83
N TYR A 271 11.89 2.51 5.10
CA TYR A 271 10.94 1.52 5.60
C TYR A 271 9.56 1.62 4.95
N ILE A 272 9.08 2.83 4.72
CA ILE A 272 7.77 3.05 4.07
C ILE A 272 7.87 2.61 2.60
N SER A 273 8.92 3.02 1.89
CA SER A 273 9.12 2.65 0.48
C SER A 273 9.27 1.14 0.31
N ASP A 274 10.06 0.48 1.17
CA ASP A 274 10.25 -0.98 1.13
C ASP A 274 8.91 -1.72 1.31
N ASN A 275 8.06 -1.28 2.24
CA ASN A 275 6.72 -1.85 2.43
C ASN A 275 5.83 -1.64 1.19
N ILE A 276 5.78 -0.40 0.66
CA ILE A 276 5.00 -0.07 -0.56
C ILE A 276 5.45 -0.92 -1.74
N ILE A 277 6.76 -1.03 -1.97
CA ILE A 277 7.34 -1.81 -3.07
C ILE A 277 6.99 -3.29 -2.90
N GLY A 278 7.13 -3.83 -1.68
CA GLY A 278 6.79 -5.22 -1.37
C GLY A 278 5.33 -5.55 -1.67
N LEU A 279 4.40 -4.69 -1.24
CA LEU A 279 2.97 -4.84 -1.49
C LEU A 279 2.62 -4.69 -2.98
N THR A 280 3.17 -3.68 -3.64
CA THR A 280 2.97 -3.44 -5.08
C THR A 280 3.46 -4.65 -5.89
N HIS A 281 4.61 -5.21 -5.54
CA HIS A 281 5.14 -6.40 -6.18
C HIS A 281 4.29 -7.66 -5.92
N LEU A 282 3.74 -7.82 -4.71
CA LEU A 282 2.76 -8.89 -4.42
C LEU A 282 1.51 -8.75 -5.31
N GLN A 283 0.99 -7.52 -5.44
CA GLN A 283 -0.15 -7.24 -6.30
C GLN A 283 0.16 -7.53 -7.78
N MET A 284 1.36 -7.16 -8.24
CA MET A 284 1.83 -7.47 -9.60
C MET A 284 1.83 -8.97 -9.86
N LYS A 285 2.31 -9.77 -8.89
CA LYS A 285 2.27 -11.24 -8.98
C LYS A 285 0.84 -11.76 -9.07
N LEU A 286 -0.08 -11.22 -8.29
CA LEU A 286 -1.50 -11.61 -8.34
C LEU A 286 -2.12 -11.28 -9.70
N TYR A 287 -1.85 -10.10 -10.28
CA TYR A 287 -2.28 -9.77 -11.64
C TYR A 287 -1.70 -10.73 -12.68
N ASN A 288 -0.40 -11.03 -12.61
CA ASN A 288 0.29 -11.90 -13.56
C ASN A 288 -0.19 -13.36 -13.54
N ARG A 289 -0.94 -13.80 -12.52
CA ARG A 289 -1.63 -15.11 -12.53
C ARG A 289 -2.80 -15.14 -13.52
N ASN A 290 -3.33 -13.98 -13.90
CA ASN A 290 -4.44 -13.84 -14.85
C ASN A 290 -3.97 -13.50 -16.28
N PHE A 291 -2.69 -13.21 -16.48
CA PHE A 291 -2.15 -12.83 -17.79
C PHE A 291 -1.32 -13.95 -18.42
N SER A 292 -1.37 -14.00 -19.75
CA SER A 292 -0.49 -14.86 -20.54
C SER A 292 0.98 -14.50 -20.25
N VAL A 293 1.91 -15.45 -20.40
CA VAL A 293 3.35 -15.19 -20.18
C VAL A 293 3.83 -13.98 -20.98
N SER A 294 3.28 -13.79 -22.18
CA SER A 294 3.66 -12.71 -23.08
C SER A 294 3.04 -11.35 -22.77
N ASP A 295 2.06 -11.29 -21.86
CA ASP A 295 1.34 -10.08 -21.46
C ASP A 295 1.47 -9.81 -19.96
N ARG A 296 2.47 -10.43 -19.31
CA ARG A 296 2.77 -10.18 -17.90
C ARG A 296 3.30 -8.76 -17.70
N ILE A 297 3.01 -8.23 -16.53
CA ILE A 297 3.55 -6.99 -16.02
C ILE A 297 4.97 -7.25 -15.54
N GLU A 298 5.93 -6.56 -16.15
CA GLU A 298 7.35 -6.57 -15.78
C GLU A 298 7.63 -5.53 -14.69
N TYR A 299 6.93 -4.39 -14.74
CA TYR A 299 7.04 -3.33 -13.76
C TYR A 299 5.73 -2.57 -13.63
N MET A 300 5.41 -2.12 -12.41
CA MET A 300 4.40 -1.09 -12.18
C MET A 300 4.74 -0.24 -10.96
N GLY A 301 4.47 1.07 -11.03
CA GLY A 301 4.78 2.01 -9.96
C GLY A 301 4.45 3.46 -10.31
N TRP A 302 4.50 4.34 -9.31
CA TRP A 302 4.26 5.76 -9.50
C TRP A 302 5.50 6.47 -10.07
N VAL A 303 5.26 7.37 -11.02
CA VAL A 303 6.24 8.30 -11.60
C VAL A 303 5.63 9.70 -11.61
N ASN A 304 6.45 10.74 -11.71
CA ASN A 304 5.98 12.11 -11.85
C ASN A 304 6.21 12.59 -13.28
N GLU A 305 5.14 12.99 -13.97
CA GLU A 305 5.17 13.53 -15.33
C GLU A 305 5.20 15.04 -15.31
N GLY A 306 6.22 15.62 -15.97
CA GLY A 306 6.32 17.03 -16.24
C GLY A 306 5.25 17.48 -17.23
N VAL A 307 4.53 18.54 -16.89
CA VAL A 307 3.46 19.12 -17.70
C VAL A 307 4.05 20.13 -18.68
N ILE A 308 3.67 20.01 -19.95
CA ILE A 308 4.08 20.92 -21.01
C ILE A 308 3.14 22.14 -20.96
N ASN A 309 3.71 23.31 -20.64
CA ASN A 309 3.01 24.58 -20.58
C ASN A 309 3.67 25.58 -21.54
N ASN A 310 2.88 26.50 -22.11
CA ASN A 310 3.33 27.44 -23.16
C ASN A 310 4.46 28.39 -22.72
N ASN A 311 4.59 28.71 -21.43
CA ASN A 311 5.57 29.68 -20.95
C ASN A 311 6.93 29.03 -20.61
N GLN A 312 6.90 27.85 -19.98
CA GLN A 312 8.09 27.06 -19.69
C GLN A 312 7.67 25.59 -19.49
N PRO A 313 8.09 24.66 -20.36
CA PRO A 313 7.72 23.26 -20.22
C PRO A 313 8.32 22.66 -18.94
N TRP A 314 7.60 21.71 -18.35
CA TRP A 314 8.06 20.86 -17.25
C TRP A 314 8.38 21.57 -15.92
N GLN A 315 7.72 22.70 -15.63
CA GLN A 315 7.75 23.30 -14.29
C GLN A 315 6.70 22.74 -13.33
N ASN A 316 5.64 22.15 -13.89
CA ASN A 316 4.57 21.54 -13.12
C ASN A 316 4.63 20.03 -13.27
N TYR A 317 4.31 19.31 -12.21
CA TYR A 317 4.35 17.85 -12.21
C TYR A 317 3.03 17.26 -11.76
N LYS A 318 2.67 16.14 -12.37
CA LYS A 318 1.55 15.31 -11.92
C LYS A 318 1.98 13.86 -11.75
N PRO A 319 1.48 13.17 -10.73
CA PRO A 319 1.75 11.75 -10.57
C PRO A 319 1.04 10.97 -11.69
N ARG A 320 1.70 9.93 -12.19
CA ARG A 320 1.20 8.95 -13.14
C ARG A 320 1.56 7.57 -12.63
N PHE A 321 0.67 6.60 -12.80
CA PHE A 321 1.01 5.21 -12.54
C PHE A 321 1.52 4.58 -13.84
N LEU A 322 2.81 4.28 -13.87
CA LEU A 322 3.49 3.66 -15.01
C LEU A 322 3.46 2.15 -14.87
N ALA A 323 3.17 1.44 -15.96
CA ALA A 323 3.35 0.01 -16.03
C ALA A 323 3.96 -0.44 -17.36
N LEU A 324 4.79 -1.48 -17.30
CA LEU A 324 5.32 -2.19 -18.46
C LEU A 324 4.65 -3.57 -18.49
N LYS A 325 3.76 -3.79 -19.46
CA LYS A 325 2.96 -5.02 -19.58
C LYS A 325 3.13 -5.60 -20.98
N GLY A 326 3.79 -6.75 -21.08
CA GLY A 326 4.13 -7.35 -22.37
C GLY A 326 4.96 -6.41 -23.24
N ALA A 327 4.41 -6.02 -24.40
CA ALA A 327 5.05 -5.08 -25.33
C ALA A 327 4.63 -3.61 -25.12
N ASP A 328 3.89 -3.33 -24.06
CA ASP A 328 3.19 -2.06 -23.86
C ASP A 328 3.75 -1.30 -22.65
N LEU A 329 4.13 -0.05 -22.90
CA LEU A 329 4.26 0.98 -21.88
C LEU A 329 2.89 1.62 -21.67
N MET A 330 2.40 1.59 -20.44
CA MET A 330 1.08 2.04 -20.04
C MET A 330 1.21 3.14 -18.99
N LEU A 331 0.49 4.25 -19.15
CA LEU A 331 0.44 5.34 -18.17
C LEU A 331 -1.01 5.59 -17.74
N PHE A 332 -1.28 5.46 -16.45
CA PHE A 332 -2.59 5.70 -15.85
C PHE A 332 -2.59 6.97 -14.98
N ASP A 333 -3.77 7.59 -14.81
CA ASP A 333 -3.98 8.64 -13.79
C ASP A 333 -4.08 8.05 -12.38
N SER A 334 -4.61 6.83 -12.25
CA SER A 334 -4.71 6.08 -11.00
C SER A 334 -4.37 4.60 -11.23
N PRO A 335 -3.84 3.89 -10.22
CA PRO A 335 -3.43 2.50 -10.40
C PRO A 335 -4.65 1.60 -10.70
N PRO A 336 -4.52 0.61 -11.60
CA PRO A 336 -5.58 -0.35 -11.87
C PRO A 336 -5.86 -1.19 -10.61
N LEU A 337 -7.13 -1.36 -10.26
CA LEU A 337 -7.57 -2.09 -9.05
C LEU A 337 -7.98 -3.52 -9.35
N ASN A 338 -8.37 -3.80 -10.60
CA ASN A 338 -8.73 -5.13 -11.07
C ASN A 338 -8.15 -5.39 -12.48
N VAL A 339 -8.25 -6.64 -12.94
CA VAL A 339 -7.71 -7.08 -14.24
C VAL A 339 -8.32 -6.32 -15.42
N MET A 340 -9.61 -5.96 -15.35
CA MET A 340 -10.33 -5.26 -16.43
C MET A 340 -9.92 -3.78 -16.56
N ASP A 341 -9.37 -3.18 -15.51
CA ASP A 341 -8.93 -1.79 -15.54
C ASP A 341 -7.70 -1.58 -16.44
N TRP A 342 -6.93 -2.64 -16.67
CA TRP A 342 -5.75 -2.59 -17.54
C TRP A 342 -6.11 -2.22 -18.98
N ASP A 343 -7.26 -2.69 -19.47
CA ASP A 343 -7.73 -2.38 -20.83
C ASP A 343 -8.26 -0.95 -20.98
N LYS A 344 -8.50 -0.25 -19.86
CA LYS A 344 -8.99 1.13 -19.82
C LYS A 344 -7.87 2.17 -19.73
N CYS A 345 -6.63 1.75 -19.98
CA CYS A 345 -5.49 2.63 -19.87
C CYS A 345 -5.59 3.81 -20.87
N PRO A 346 -5.43 5.06 -20.42
CA PRO A 346 -5.59 6.23 -21.29
C PRO A 346 -4.43 6.40 -22.28
N LEU A 347 -3.23 5.92 -21.96
CA LEU A 347 -2.03 6.11 -22.76
C LEU A 347 -1.25 4.79 -22.87
N ILE A 348 -1.14 4.27 -24.09
CA ILE A 348 -0.46 3.00 -24.39
C ILE A 348 0.54 3.24 -25.53
N PHE A 349 1.79 2.82 -25.31
CA PHE A 349 2.87 2.93 -26.30
C PHE A 349 3.55 1.58 -26.48
N LYS A 350 3.89 1.23 -27.73
CA LYS A 350 4.68 0.02 -28.00
C LYS A 350 6.14 0.28 -27.65
N VAL A 351 6.74 -0.55 -26.80
CA VAL A 351 8.14 -0.37 -26.36
C VAL A 351 9.13 -0.40 -27.52
N TYR A 352 8.86 -1.18 -28.57
CA TYR A 352 9.67 -1.25 -29.79
C TYR A 352 9.43 -0.09 -30.78
N GLN A 353 8.57 0.86 -30.46
CA GLN A 353 8.35 2.10 -31.25
C GLN A 353 8.55 3.36 -30.40
N THR A 354 9.11 3.19 -29.21
CA THR A 354 9.25 4.25 -28.21
C THR A 354 10.71 4.29 -27.77
N MET A 355 11.26 5.49 -27.65
CA MET A 355 12.59 5.70 -27.10
C MET A 355 12.49 5.98 -25.61
N PHE A 356 13.27 5.22 -24.82
CA PHE A 356 13.51 5.49 -23.41
C PHE A 356 14.93 6.01 -23.26
N ARG A 357 15.09 7.14 -22.58
CA ARG A 357 16.40 7.74 -22.34
C ARG A 357 16.49 8.26 -20.92
N VAL A 358 17.45 7.77 -20.15
CA VAL A 358 17.80 8.38 -18.86
C VAL A 358 18.42 9.76 -19.12
N VAL A 359 17.92 10.77 -18.43
CA VAL A 359 18.39 12.16 -18.54
C VAL A 359 19.62 12.32 -17.64
N LYS A 360 20.70 12.90 -18.19
CA LYS A 360 21.88 13.22 -17.39
C LYS A 360 21.58 14.41 -16.49
N GLU A 361 22.22 14.48 -15.33
CA GLU A 361 22.00 15.59 -14.39
C GLU A 361 22.28 16.97 -15.02
N SER A 362 23.26 17.07 -15.92
CA SER A 362 23.55 18.29 -16.69
C SER A 362 22.47 18.68 -17.71
N GLU A 363 21.56 17.78 -18.01
CA GLU A 363 20.44 17.95 -18.95
C GLU A 363 19.10 18.09 -18.23
N ASN A 364 19.10 18.12 -16.89
CA ASN A 364 17.90 18.35 -16.11
C ASN A 364 17.34 19.74 -16.40
N VAL A 365 16.02 19.79 -16.49
CA VAL A 365 15.29 21.02 -16.81
C VAL A 365 14.86 21.79 -15.55
N ASP A 366 15.04 21.16 -14.38
CA ASP A 366 14.64 21.65 -13.06
C ASP A 366 15.42 20.96 -11.92
N GLU A 367 14.96 21.13 -10.68
CA GLU A 367 15.55 20.53 -9.47
C GLU A 367 15.20 19.04 -9.26
N ARG A 368 14.39 18.42 -10.14
CA ARG A 368 14.05 17.01 -9.99
C ARG A 368 15.22 16.12 -10.39
N GLN A 369 15.37 15.06 -9.62
CA GLN A 369 16.40 14.06 -9.84
C GLN A 369 15.80 12.80 -10.45
N HIS A 370 16.68 11.95 -10.97
CA HIS A 370 16.33 10.62 -11.49
C HIS A 370 15.31 10.68 -12.64
N CYS A 371 15.56 11.62 -13.56
CA CYS A 371 14.68 11.89 -14.67
C CYS A 371 14.97 11.01 -15.88
N PHE A 372 13.94 10.74 -16.66
CA PHE A 372 14.02 10.00 -17.92
C PHE A 372 12.97 10.51 -18.91
N LEU A 373 13.23 10.30 -20.19
CA LEU A 373 12.38 10.69 -21.29
C LEU A 373 11.76 9.46 -21.94
N VAL A 374 10.48 9.58 -22.27
CA VAL A 374 9.76 8.65 -23.14
C VAL A 374 9.32 9.42 -24.39
N GLN A 375 9.82 9.00 -25.54
CA GLN A 375 9.55 9.66 -26.82
C GLN A 375 8.89 8.68 -27.79
N THR A 376 7.76 9.08 -28.35
CA THR A 376 7.03 8.31 -29.37
C THR A 376 6.96 9.12 -30.65
N SER A 377 6.98 8.45 -31.81
CA SER A 377 6.90 9.14 -33.10
C SER A 377 5.60 9.93 -33.22
N GLY A 378 5.71 11.21 -33.61
CA GLY A 378 4.57 12.10 -33.82
C GLY A 378 3.90 12.62 -32.54
N GLN A 379 4.46 12.35 -31.36
CA GLN A 379 3.96 12.87 -30.09
C GLN A 379 5.03 13.68 -29.35
N GLU A 380 4.60 14.55 -28.44
CA GLU A 380 5.51 15.28 -27.56
C GLU A 380 6.27 14.33 -26.62
N SER A 381 7.50 14.70 -26.30
CA SER A 381 8.34 13.95 -25.38
C SER A 381 7.82 14.08 -23.96
N ARG A 382 7.68 12.94 -23.25
CA ARG A 382 7.26 12.92 -21.85
C ARG A 382 8.49 12.92 -20.94
N TYR A 383 8.62 13.97 -20.13
CA TYR A 383 9.65 14.08 -19.09
C TYR A 383 9.11 13.49 -17.78
N LEU A 384 9.75 12.44 -17.29
CA LEU A 384 9.30 11.66 -16.14
C LEU A 384 10.40 11.64 -15.07
N SER A 385 10.01 11.63 -13.80
CA SER A 385 10.95 11.51 -12.67
C SER A 385 10.44 10.52 -11.60
N VAL A 386 11.38 9.95 -10.84
CA VAL A 386 11.10 9.09 -9.67
C VAL A 386 11.85 9.60 -8.44
N GLU A 387 11.47 9.14 -7.25
CA GLU A 387 12.02 9.67 -5.99
C GLU A 387 13.43 9.16 -5.69
N THR A 388 13.80 7.99 -6.21
CA THR A 388 15.12 7.39 -5.94
C THR A 388 15.81 6.84 -7.18
N ARG A 389 17.15 6.85 -7.17
CA ARG A 389 17.96 6.21 -8.23
C ARG A 389 17.65 4.71 -8.38
N GLN A 390 17.35 4.03 -7.28
CA GLN A 390 17.03 2.60 -7.29
C GLN A 390 15.73 2.32 -8.07
N GLU A 391 14.72 3.18 -7.94
CA GLU A 391 13.49 3.07 -8.74
C GLU A 391 13.77 3.28 -10.23
N LEU A 392 14.58 4.27 -10.58
CA LEU A 392 14.96 4.53 -11.96
C LEU A 392 15.68 3.32 -12.57
N LEU A 393 16.61 2.70 -11.84
CA LEU A 393 17.29 1.48 -12.26
C LEU A 393 16.33 0.30 -12.47
N ARG A 394 15.31 0.16 -11.62
CA ARG A 394 14.28 -0.89 -11.81
C ARG A 394 13.46 -0.66 -13.08
N ILE A 395 13.06 0.60 -13.34
CA ILE A 395 12.33 0.95 -14.58
C ILE A 395 13.21 0.69 -15.80
N GLU A 396 14.48 1.10 -15.77
CA GLU A 396 15.45 0.91 -16.84
C GLU A 396 15.67 -0.59 -17.14
N ASN A 397 15.86 -1.41 -16.10
CA ASN A 397 15.99 -2.86 -16.27
C ASN A 397 14.71 -3.50 -16.84
N ALA A 398 13.55 -3.15 -16.28
CA ALA A 398 12.27 -3.65 -16.77
C ALA A 398 11.99 -3.21 -18.22
N TRP A 399 12.40 -2.00 -18.59
CA TRP A 399 12.32 -1.50 -19.96
C TRP A 399 13.14 -2.37 -20.91
N HIS A 400 14.40 -2.64 -20.57
CA HIS A 400 15.25 -3.52 -21.38
C HIS A 400 14.67 -4.93 -21.52
N CYS A 401 14.19 -5.54 -20.43
CA CYS A 401 13.51 -6.84 -20.47
C CYS A 401 12.27 -6.82 -21.39
N SER A 402 11.45 -5.78 -21.28
CA SER A 402 10.23 -5.61 -22.08
C SER A 402 10.56 -5.44 -23.56
N VAL A 403 11.57 -4.62 -23.90
CA VAL A 403 12.02 -4.43 -25.29
C VAL A 403 12.52 -5.74 -25.88
N CYS A 404 13.37 -6.48 -25.17
CA CYS A 404 13.91 -7.75 -25.66
C CYS A 404 12.79 -8.75 -25.93
N THR A 405 11.89 -8.95 -24.96
CA THR A 405 10.75 -9.86 -25.08
C THR A 405 9.83 -9.45 -26.22
N ALA A 406 9.53 -8.15 -26.35
CA ALA A 406 8.66 -7.64 -27.38
C ALA A 406 9.25 -7.81 -28.79
N VAL A 407 10.55 -7.52 -28.98
CA VAL A 407 11.23 -7.70 -30.27
C VAL A 407 11.31 -9.17 -30.67
N MET A 408 11.68 -10.06 -29.74
CA MET A 408 11.72 -11.50 -30.01
C MET A 408 10.34 -12.04 -30.42
N LYS A 409 9.27 -11.58 -29.76
CA LYS A 409 7.89 -11.94 -30.10
C LYS A 409 7.44 -11.33 -31.43
N LEU A 410 7.85 -10.10 -31.72
CA LEU A 410 7.51 -9.40 -32.96
C LEU A 410 8.12 -10.12 -34.17
N GLY A 411 9.34 -10.66 -34.03
CA GLY A 411 10.03 -11.43 -35.07
C GLY A 411 10.58 -10.52 -36.18
N SER A 412 9.72 -9.79 -36.87
CA SER A 412 10.14 -8.84 -37.89
C SER A 412 9.20 -7.64 -38.01
N LYS A 413 9.72 -6.53 -38.56
CA LYS A 413 8.93 -5.33 -38.87
C LYS A 413 9.42 -4.67 -40.15
N THR A 414 8.50 -4.39 -41.05
CA THR A 414 8.77 -3.74 -42.34
C THR A 414 8.33 -2.28 -42.33
N PHE A 415 9.18 -1.41 -42.88
CA PHE A 415 8.94 0.01 -43.09
C PHE A 415 9.00 0.32 -44.57
N THR A 416 8.07 1.14 -45.05
CA THR A 416 8.10 1.65 -46.41
C THR A 416 9.14 2.76 -46.52
N VAL A 417 10.11 2.59 -47.42
CA VAL A 417 11.19 3.56 -47.67
C VAL A 417 11.38 3.76 -49.18
N SER A 418 12.07 4.82 -49.56
CA SER A 418 12.51 5.08 -50.94
C SER A 418 14.00 4.77 -51.07
N TYR A 419 14.36 3.98 -52.08
CA TYR A 419 15.73 3.61 -52.41
C TYR A 419 15.93 3.75 -53.92
N GLY A 420 16.86 4.61 -54.33
CA GLY A 420 17.09 4.88 -55.77
C GLY A 420 15.85 5.39 -56.50
N GLY A 421 14.98 6.14 -55.81
CA GLY A 421 13.73 6.69 -56.35
C GLY A 421 12.56 5.71 -56.43
N LYS A 422 12.73 4.46 -55.97
CA LYS A 422 11.68 3.44 -55.92
C LYS A 422 11.18 3.22 -54.50
N THR A 423 9.87 3.00 -54.34
CA THR A 423 9.27 2.60 -53.07
C THR A 423 9.52 1.12 -52.81
N VAL A 424 10.18 0.83 -51.68
CA VAL A 424 10.61 -0.51 -51.27
C VAL A 424 10.33 -0.72 -49.77
N GLY A 425 10.30 -1.97 -49.32
CA GLY A 425 10.14 -2.33 -47.92
C GLY A 425 11.48 -2.64 -47.26
N LEU A 426 11.89 -1.83 -46.29
CA LEU A 426 13.00 -2.14 -45.37
C LEU A 426 12.47 -2.99 -44.23
N THR A 427 12.92 -4.24 -44.13
CA THR A 427 12.54 -5.16 -43.06
C THR A 427 13.66 -5.31 -42.05
N LEU A 428 13.31 -5.14 -40.77
CA LEU A 428 14.13 -5.51 -39.62
C LEU A 428 13.64 -6.87 -39.15
N ASP A 429 14.43 -7.91 -39.35
CA ASP A 429 14.11 -9.27 -38.94
C ASP A 429 15.07 -9.72 -37.83
N TRP A 430 14.51 -10.28 -36.77
CA TRP A 430 15.25 -10.74 -35.60
C TRP A 430 16.33 -11.75 -36.00
N ASN A 431 16.08 -12.68 -36.91
CA ASN A 431 17.08 -13.69 -37.26
C ASN A 431 17.94 -13.26 -38.44
N LEU A 432 17.34 -12.62 -39.44
CA LEU A 432 17.97 -12.34 -40.73
C LEU A 432 18.68 -10.98 -40.80
N GLY A 433 18.38 -10.06 -39.87
CA GLY A 433 18.96 -8.72 -39.84
C GLY A 433 18.16 -7.72 -40.67
N PHE A 434 18.85 -6.92 -41.47
CA PHE A 434 18.28 -5.93 -42.37
C PHE A 434 18.08 -6.55 -43.76
N SER A 435 16.89 -6.41 -44.33
CA SER A 435 16.65 -6.74 -45.74
C SER A 435 15.84 -5.65 -46.43
N LEU A 436 16.13 -5.42 -47.70
CA LEU A 436 15.37 -4.49 -48.53
C LEU A 436 14.65 -5.28 -49.61
N HIS A 437 13.33 -5.17 -49.67
CA HIS A 437 12.49 -5.88 -50.63
C HIS A 437 11.74 -4.90 -51.53
N GLU A 438 11.69 -5.20 -52.84
CA GLU A 438 10.76 -4.54 -53.76
C GLU A 438 9.39 -5.22 -53.63
N ALA A 439 8.28 -4.46 -53.75
CA ALA A 439 6.93 -4.89 -53.36
C ALA A 439 6.44 -6.21 -54.00
N GLU A 440 7.00 -6.59 -55.16
CA GLU A 440 6.59 -7.75 -55.95
C GLU A 440 7.66 -8.86 -56.00
N SER A 441 8.86 -8.64 -55.43
CA SER A 441 9.98 -9.57 -55.50
C SER A 441 10.15 -10.37 -54.21
N LYS A 442 10.25 -11.71 -54.34
CA LYS A 442 10.64 -12.58 -53.22
C LYS A 442 12.13 -12.48 -52.87
N ILE A 443 12.95 -11.95 -53.79
CA ILE A 443 14.39 -11.84 -53.61
C ILE A 443 14.70 -10.44 -53.05
N PRO A 444 15.41 -10.33 -51.91
CA PRO A 444 15.82 -9.04 -51.40
C PRO A 444 16.80 -8.36 -52.36
N VAL A 445 16.67 -7.04 -52.53
CA VAL A 445 17.64 -6.19 -53.25
C VAL A 445 19.01 -6.30 -52.58
N TRP A 446 19.02 -6.33 -51.26
CA TRP A 446 20.19 -6.66 -50.44
C TRP A 446 19.74 -7.14 -49.06
N GLN A 447 20.63 -7.86 -48.38
CA GLN A 447 20.41 -8.37 -47.04
C GLN A 447 21.72 -8.33 -46.25
N TYR A 448 21.68 -7.83 -45.01
CA TYR A 448 22.82 -7.74 -44.11
C TYR A 448 22.43 -8.16 -42.69
N LYS A 449 23.29 -8.90 -42.01
CA LYS A 449 23.09 -9.23 -40.58
C LYS A 449 23.31 -7.99 -39.69
N PHE A 450 22.73 -7.99 -38.49
CA PHE A 450 22.99 -6.92 -37.50
C PHE A 450 24.47 -6.73 -37.20
N SER A 451 25.25 -7.81 -37.15
CA SER A 451 26.71 -7.77 -36.90
C SER A 451 27.52 -7.11 -38.01
N GLN A 452 26.94 -6.92 -39.20
CA GLN A 452 27.57 -6.23 -40.32
C GLN A 452 27.36 -4.71 -40.27
N LEU A 453 26.41 -4.21 -39.46
CA LEU A 453 26.21 -2.77 -39.30
C LEU A 453 27.39 -2.18 -38.51
N ARG A 454 28.10 -1.22 -39.11
CA ARG A 454 29.25 -0.51 -38.50
C ARG A 454 28.88 0.89 -38.04
N GLY A 455 27.85 1.48 -38.63
CA GLY A 455 27.35 2.78 -38.22
C GLY A 455 26.05 3.12 -38.93
N SER A 456 25.31 4.04 -38.32
CA SER A 456 24.12 4.65 -38.90
C SER A 456 24.16 6.16 -38.66
N SER A 457 23.64 6.94 -39.59
CA SER A 457 23.45 8.38 -39.43
C SER A 457 22.16 8.81 -40.10
N ASP A 458 21.57 9.90 -39.63
CA ASP A 458 20.33 10.44 -40.15
C ASP A 458 20.33 11.98 -40.16
N ASP A 459 19.41 12.57 -40.91
CA ASP A 459 19.24 14.03 -41.01
C ASP A 459 18.17 14.60 -40.05
N GLY A 460 17.61 13.76 -39.17
CA GLY A 460 16.52 14.09 -38.26
C GLY A 460 15.16 14.33 -38.93
N LYS A 461 15.06 14.18 -40.27
CA LYS A 461 13.85 14.48 -41.04
C LYS A 461 13.33 13.28 -41.81
N SER A 462 14.13 12.76 -42.74
CA SER A 462 13.70 11.71 -43.66
C SER A 462 14.82 10.81 -44.18
N LYS A 463 16.08 11.25 -44.15
CA LYS A 463 17.20 10.50 -44.72
C LYS A 463 17.89 9.66 -43.66
N LEU A 464 18.15 8.40 -44.00
CA LEU A 464 18.88 7.43 -43.20
C LEU A 464 20.04 6.86 -44.03
N LYS A 465 21.25 6.86 -43.46
CA LYS A 465 22.43 6.22 -44.03
C LYS A 465 22.86 5.07 -43.13
N LEU A 466 22.99 3.89 -43.72
CA LEU A 466 23.46 2.67 -43.05
C LEU A 466 24.79 2.24 -43.66
N HIS A 467 25.78 2.02 -42.81
CA HIS A 467 27.11 1.58 -43.20
C HIS A 467 27.29 0.11 -42.83
N PHE A 468 27.31 -0.76 -43.84
CA PHE A 468 27.49 -2.20 -43.66
C PHE A 468 28.89 -2.62 -44.08
N GLN A 469 29.51 -3.53 -43.32
CA GLN A 469 30.75 -4.18 -43.73
C GLN A 469 30.43 -5.48 -44.46
N ASP A 470 30.94 -5.58 -45.69
CA ASP A 470 30.90 -6.81 -46.46
C ASP A 470 31.83 -7.87 -45.84
N ILE A 471 31.39 -9.13 -45.81
CA ILE A 471 32.11 -10.20 -45.12
C ILE A 471 33.35 -10.63 -45.89
N GLU A 472 33.28 -10.64 -47.22
CA GLU A 472 34.33 -11.16 -48.09
C GLU A 472 35.42 -10.11 -48.34
N THR A 473 34.99 -8.92 -48.77
CA THR A 473 35.87 -7.81 -49.18
C THR A 473 36.30 -6.91 -48.02
N ARG A 474 35.60 -6.99 -46.87
CA ARG A 474 35.74 -6.06 -45.72
C ARG A 474 35.47 -4.59 -46.04
N ALA A 475 35.01 -4.28 -47.25
CA ALA A 475 34.66 -2.94 -47.67
C ALA A 475 33.40 -2.44 -46.93
N ILE A 476 33.31 -1.12 -46.74
CA ILE A 476 32.14 -0.49 -46.15
C ILE A 476 31.22 -0.04 -47.26
N GLU A 477 30.05 -0.65 -47.33
CA GLU A 477 28.96 -0.26 -48.21
C GLU A 477 28.02 0.72 -47.50
N THR A 478 27.72 1.83 -48.15
CA THR A 478 26.76 2.81 -47.62
C THR A 478 25.44 2.69 -48.37
N LYS A 479 24.36 2.41 -47.65
CA LYS A 479 22.99 2.40 -48.18
C LYS A 479 22.26 3.64 -47.68
N GLU A 480 21.82 4.49 -48.60
CA GLU A 480 21.03 5.70 -48.30
C GLU A 480 19.56 5.45 -48.61
N LEU A 481 18.69 5.74 -47.64
CA LEU A 481 17.26 5.47 -47.68
C LEU A 481 16.50 6.73 -47.28
N GLU A 482 15.35 6.96 -47.92
CA GLU A 482 14.42 8.03 -47.54
C GLU A 482 13.16 7.42 -46.90
N CYS A 483 12.77 7.88 -45.73
CA CYS A 483 11.65 7.36 -44.94
C CYS A 483 10.81 8.52 -44.40
N SER A 484 9.50 8.53 -44.72
CA SER A 484 8.57 9.55 -44.23
C SER A 484 8.31 9.45 -42.72
N ILE A 485 8.49 8.27 -42.14
CA ILE A 485 8.32 7.98 -40.70
C ILE A 485 9.65 7.63 -40.04
N LEU A 486 10.70 8.39 -40.39
CA LEU A 486 12.09 8.14 -39.97
C LEU A 486 12.21 7.90 -38.46
N GLN A 487 11.58 8.74 -37.64
CA GLN A 487 11.67 8.61 -36.18
C GLN A 487 11.15 7.26 -35.66
N SER A 488 10.01 6.77 -36.20
CA SER A 488 9.51 5.44 -35.83
C SER A 488 10.44 4.32 -36.29
N LEU A 489 11.07 4.47 -37.46
CA LEU A 489 12.07 3.52 -37.96
C LEU A 489 13.29 3.50 -37.04
N LEU A 490 13.83 4.66 -36.66
CA LEU A 490 14.98 4.78 -35.76
C LEU A 490 14.71 4.16 -34.39
N PHE A 491 13.55 4.43 -33.80
CA PHE A 491 13.18 3.84 -32.50
C PHE A 491 13.06 2.31 -32.59
N CYS A 492 12.49 1.80 -33.68
CA CYS A 492 12.41 0.36 -33.90
C CYS A 492 13.78 -0.27 -34.17
N MET A 493 14.64 0.38 -34.96
CA MET A 493 16.01 -0.07 -35.17
C MET A 493 16.77 -0.13 -33.85
N HIS A 494 16.67 0.90 -33.02
CA HIS A 494 17.27 0.92 -31.69
C HIS A 494 16.76 -0.26 -30.84
N ALA A 495 15.44 -0.49 -30.79
CA ALA A 495 14.87 -1.63 -30.06
C ALA A 495 15.42 -2.99 -30.53
N PHE A 496 15.50 -3.22 -31.85
CA PHE A 496 16.07 -4.47 -32.40
C PHE A 496 17.56 -4.62 -32.07
N LEU A 497 18.34 -3.54 -32.17
CA LEU A 497 19.76 -3.56 -31.84
C LEU A 497 19.99 -3.79 -30.34
N THR A 498 19.25 -3.10 -29.47
CA THR A 498 19.29 -3.31 -28.02
C THR A 498 18.96 -4.75 -27.66
N ALA A 499 17.86 -5.29 -28.22
CA ALA A 499 17.48 -6.68 -28.00
C ALA A 499 18.57 -7.65 -28.50
N LYS A 500 19.22 -7.36 -29.62
CA LYS A 500 20.31 -8.18 -30.14
C LYS A 500 21.55 -8.18 -29.26
N VAL A 501 21.98 -7.01 -28.80
CA VAL A 501 23.10 -6.89 -27.87
C VAL A 501 22.80 -7.63 -26.58
N ALA A 502 21.58 -7.49 -26.05
CA ALA A 502 21.16 -8.20 -24.85
C ALA A 502 21.13 -9.74 -25.06
N SER A 503 20.73 -10.23 -26.23
CA SER A 503 20.69 -11.68 -26.52
C SER A 503 22.06 -12.35 -26.63
N VAL A 504 23.15 -11.58 -26.75
CA VAL A 504 24.52 -12.10 -26.75
C VAL A 504 25.23 -11.86 -25.42
N ASP A 505 24.61 -11.15 -24.48
CA ASP A 505 25.12 -10.91 -23.15
C ASP A 505 24.78 -12.10 -22.22
N PRO A 506 25.78 -12.86 -21.73
CA PRO A 506 25.55 -13.99 -20.83
C PRO A 506 24.81 -13.60 -19.54
N THR A 507 25.02 -12.38 -19.04
CA THR A 507 24.38 -11.92 -17.80
C THR A 507 22.90 -11.63 -17.98
N PHE A 508 22.52 -11.09 -19.14
CA PHE A 508 21.12 -10.85 -19.50
C PHE A 508 20.35 -12.16 -19.72
N LEU A 509 20.96 -13.13 -20.40
CA LEU A 509 20.37 -14.47 -20.62
C LEU A 509 20.10 -15.22 -19.31
N CYS A 510 21.02 -15.13 -18.33
CA CYS A 510 20.82 -15.74 -17.01
C CYS A 510 19.70 -15.08 -16.18
N SER A 511 19.38 -13.81 -16.43
CA SER A 511 18.34 -13.07 -15.69
C SER A 511 16.92 -13.23 -16.26
N THR A 512 16.80 -13.74 -17.49
CA THR A 512 15.54 -13.86 -18.24
C THR A 512 15.09 -15.31 -18.45
N MET A 513 15.92 -16.29 -18.09
CA MET A 513 15.53 -17.69 -18.01
C MET A 513 14.79 -17.95 -16.68
N PRO A 514 13.63 -18.65 -16.70
CA PRO A 514 12.79 -18.86 -15.52
C PRO A 514 13.43 -19.70 -14.42
#